data_AF-A0A953C5Z4-F1
#
_entry.id   AF-A0A953C5Z4-F1
#
_cell.length_a   1.000
_cell.length_b   1.000
_cell.length_c   1.000
_cell.angle_alpha   90.00
_cell.angle_beta   90.00
_cell.angle_gamma   90.00
#
_symmetry.space_group_name_H-M   'P 1'
#
loop_
_entity.id
_entity.type
_entity.pdbx_description
1 polymer ?
#
loop_
_entity_poly.entity_id
_entity_poly.type
_entity_poly.pdbx_seq_one_letter_code
_entity_poly.pdbx_strand_id
1 'polypeptide(L)'
;MRSILRDDIVGQHAEEAAFLWLLRAAAVRAPHYRLKDLAKLDNRVEAHVDGLRVASEAGWQLASEQLKFEEPGELFAASVLALESRAWARIDLVIDFAARMPEAAPGLFSALGWVERAHLHGTVKELLDSDDPFRRRLGLTACALHRVDPGPRLQAALADPEPGLRSRALKAAGELGRNDLREAVHEHLTDDDPGCRFSAASAAVLLGDRGQGLAQLFTIAADLASPWQAPALQLAPRLLTSPAAQAWFRDLSAAPAWLRLLITAIGVHGDASYVPWLIERMQTPELARLAGEAFSMITGADLAYDDLETDRPEGVESGPNENPEDEDVALDPDEDLPWPAPELIARWWQAHAARFADPQRYLCGQPVTEAHCRDVLSTGFQRQRRAAALELALMRADRPLFECRAPAFRQQAALKSGSGLGLA
;
A
#
# COMPACT_ATOMS: atom_id res chain seq x y z
N MET A 1 -34.54 12.57 27.34
CA MET A 1 -34.34 11.10 27.26
C MET A 1 -34.31 10.58 25.83
N ARG A 2 -35.35 10.71 25.00
CA ARG A 2 -35.30 10.22 23.60
C ARG A 2 -34.31 10.95 22.68
N SER A 3 -34.03 12.24 22.91
CA SER A 3 -32.98 12.99 22.18
C SER A 3 -31.59 12.52 22.59
N ILE A 4 -31.32 12.49 23.91
CA ILE A 4 -30.05 12.03 24.47
C ILE A 4 -29.69 10.61 24.00
N LEU A 5 -30.64 9.67 24.07
CA LEU A 5 -30.42 8.30 23.56
C LEU A 5 -30.17 8.23 22.05
N ARG A 6 -30.69 9.19 21.26
CA ARG A 6 -30.43 9.26 19.82
C ARG A 6 -29.04 9.83 19.56
N ASP A 7 -28.64 10.86 20.30
CA ASP A 7 -27.32 11.48 20.20
C ASP A 7 -26.22 10.50 20.63
N ASP A 8 -26.47 9.68 21.67
CA ASP A 8 -25.58 8.60 22.11
C ASP A 8 -25.36 7.53 21.03
N ILE A 9 -26.42 7.12 20.32
CA ILE A 9 -26.34 6.12 19.24
C ILE A 9 -25.58 6.70 18.03
N VAL A 10 -25.83 7.96 17.66
CA VAL A 10 -25.13 8.60 16.55
C VAL A 10 -23.65 8.84 16.90
N GLY A 11 -23.35 9.18 18.15
CA GLY A 11 -21.98 9.29 18.66
C GLY A 11 -21.22 7.96 18.52
N GLN A 12 -21.87 6.84 18.86
CA GLN A 12 -21.29 5.52 18.67
C GLN A 12 -21.00 5.22 17.19
N HIS A 13 -21.82 5.67 16.25
CA HIS A 13 -21.50 5.54 14.82
C HIS A 13 -20.23 6.30 14.42
N ALA A 14 -19.97 7.48 15.01
CA ALA A 14 -18.74 8.24 14.74
C ALA A 14 -17.49 7.52 15.26
N GLU A 15 -17.55 7.03 16.50
CA GLU A 15 -16.45 6.29 17.14
C GLU A 15 -16.14 4.99 16.40
N GLU A 16 -17.17 4.20 16.09
CA GLU A 16 -16.99 2.93 15.39
C GLU A 16 -16.52 3.12 13.94
N ALA A 17 -16.98 4.17 13.23
CA ALA A 17 -16.48 4.47 11.89
C ALA A 17 -14.97 4.79 11.91
N ALA A 18 -14.51 5.58 12.89
CA ALA A 18 -13.11 5.91 13.08
C ALA A 18 -12.27 4.67 13.42
N PHE A 19 -12.70 3.88 14.41
CA PHE A 19 -12.01 2.67 14.85
C PHE A 19 -11.93 1.60 13.75
N LEU A 20 -13.05 1.31 13.08
CA LEU A 20 -13.09 0.32 12.00
C LEU A 20 -12.24 0.75 10.80
N TRP A 21 -12.13 2.05 10.55
CA TRP A 21 -11.24 2.57 9.53
C TRP A 21 -9.77 2.28 9.86
N LEU A 22 -9.32 2.39 11.12
CA LEU A 22 -7.95 2.04 11.52
C LEU A 22 -7.64 0.57 11.21
N LEU A 23 -8.56 -0.34 11.56
CA LEU A 23 -8.44 -1.76 11.22
C LEU A 23 -8.33 -1.97 9.71
N ARG A 24 -9.15 -1.24 8.94
CA ARG A 24 -9.10 -1.29 7.48
C ARG A 24 -7.81 -0.68 6.90
N ALA A 25 -7.28 0.39 7.49
CA ALA A 25 -6.04 1.02 7.07
C ALA A 25 -4.83 0.07 7.26
N ALA A 26 -4.83 -0.72 8.34
CA ALA A 26 -3.86 -1.79 8.56
C ALA A 26 -4.08 -2.97 7.57
N ALA A 27 -5.33 -3.43 7.41
CA ALA A 27 -5.66 -4.60 6.60
C ALA A 27 -5.24 -4.50 5.13
N VAL A 28 -5.19 -3.30 4.54
CA VAL A 28 -4.73 -3.12 3.15
C VAL A 28 -3.23 -3.34 2.94
N ARG A 29 -2.45 -3.47 4.02
CA ARG A 29 -1.01 -3.77 4.00
C ARG A 29 -0.67 -5.11 4.65
N ALA A 30 -1.61 -5.70 5.36
CA ALA A 30 -1.43 -6.95 6.08
C ALA A 30 -1.27 -8.16 5.15
N PRO A 31 -0.50 -9.19 5.55
CA PRO A 31 -0.18 -10.35 4.71
C PRO A 31 -1.35 -11.34 4.56
N HIS A 32 -2.32 -11.35 5.47
CA HIS A 32 -3.32 -12.42 5.58
C HIS A 32 -4.75 -12.02 5.13
N TYR A 33 -4.96 -10.79 4.68
CA TYR A 33 -6.27 -10.35 4.17
C TYR A 33 -6.44 -10.65 2.68
N ARG A 34 -7.58 -11.21 2.27
CA ARG A 34 -7.98 -11.29 0.85
C ARG A 34 -8.96 -10.16 0.51
N LEU A 35 -9.29 -10.00 -0.77
CA LEU A 35 -10.24 -8.97 -1.21
C LEU A 35 -11.64 -9.13 -0.57
N LYS A 36 -12.08 -10.38 -0.35
CA LYS A 36 -13.35 -10.66 0.33
C LYS A 36 -13.36 -10.19 1.79
N ASP A 37 -12.22 -10.22 2.46
CA ASP A 37 -12.08 -9.84 3.86
C ASP A 37 -12.03 -8.31 3.98
N LEU A 38 -11.35 -7.64 3.04
CA LEU A 38 -11.48 -6.19 2.89
C LEU A 38 -12.92 -5.76 2.62
N ALA A 39 -13.68 -6.50 1.79
CA ALA A 39 -15.07 -6.17 1.53
C ALA A 39 -15.93 -6.26 2.80
N LYS A 40 -15.67 -7.24 3.69
CA LYS A 40 -16.36 -7.33 4.98
C LYS A 40 -16.03 -6.15 5.89
N LEU A 41 -14.75 -5.78 5.98
CA LEU A 41 -14.33 -4.61 6.75
C LEU A 41 -14.95 -3.33 6.16
N ASP A 42 -14.94 -3.19 4.83
CA ASP A 42 -15.47 -2.02 4.17
C ASP A 42 -16.97 -1.86 4.41
N ASN A 43 -17.73 -2.95 4.37
CA ASN A 43 -19.15 -2.95 4.70
C ASN A 43 -19.42 -2.54 6.16
N ARG A 44 -18.52 -2.89 7.09
CA ARG A 44 -18.66 -2.48 8.50
C ARG A 44 -18.40 -0.99 8.64
N VAL A 45 -17.32 -0.46 8.07
CA VAL A 45 -17.03 0.98 8.05
C VAL A 45 -18.21 1.73 7.44
N GLU A 46 -18.67 1.29 6.27
CA GLU A 46 -19.76 1.92 5.54
C GLU A 46 -21.07 1.92 6.31
N ALA A 47 -21.39 0.86 7.06
CA ALA A 47 -22.60 0.80 7.87
C ALA A 47 -22.63 1.88 8.97
N HIS A 48 -21.48 2.19 9.59
CA HIS A 48 -21.41 3.26 10.60
C HIS A 48 -21.39 4.64 9.95
N VAL A 49 -20.70 4.82 8.83
CA VAL A 49 -20.78 6.07 8.06
C VAL A 49 -22.20 6.35 7.59
N ASP A 50 -22.94 5.33 7.13
CA ASP A 50 -24.35 5.46 6.74
C ASP A 50 -25.24 5.88 7.91
N GLY A 51 -25.00 5.35 9.11
CA GLY A 51 -25.65 5.81 10.34
C GLY A 51 -25.47 7.33 10.57
N LEU A 52 -24.27 7.85 10.32
CA LEU A 52 -24.00 9.30 10.38
C LEU A 52 -24.71 10.07 9.27
N ARG A 53 -24.75 9.54 8.04
CA ARG A 53 -25.49 10.17 6.92
C ARG A 53 -26.98 10.28 7.24
N VAL A 54 -27.58 9.22 7.76
CA VAL A 54 -29.00 9.20 8.17
C VAL A 54 -29.27 10.25 9.26
N ALA A 55 -28.33 10.47 10.18
CA ALA A 55 -28.41 11.49 11.21
C ALA A 55 -28.20 12.94 10.69
N SER A 56 -27.80 13.12 9.42
CA SER A 56 -27.68 14.42 8.75
C SER A 56 -26.83 15.43 9.54
N GLU A 57 -27.38 16.58 9.95
CA GLU A 57 -26.64 17.62 10.69
C GLU A 57 -26.07 17.10 12.01
N ALA A 58 -26.82 16.30 12.75
CA ALA A 58 -26.35 15.72 14.01
C ALA A 58 -25.19 14.75 13.78
N GLY A 59 -25.24 13.96 12.69
CA GLY A 59 -24.14 13.08 12.30
C GLY A 59 -22.87 13.85 11.96
N TRP A 60 -22.98 14.96 11.24
CA TRP A 60 -21.85 15.86 10.98
C TRP A 60 -21.29 16.45 12.28
N GLN A 61 -22.14 17.02 13.14
CA GLN A 61 -21.71 17.64 14.39
C GLN A 61 -20.91 16.65 15.24
N LEU A 62 -21.48 15.48 15.51
CA LEU A 62 -20.83 14.44 16.31
C LEU A 62 -19.53 13.93 15.68
N ALA A 63 -19.50 13.69 14.36
CA ALA A 63 -18.26 13.28 13.68
C ALA A 63 -17.17 14.38 13.76
N SER A 64 -17.55 15.65 13.60
CA SER A 64 -16.62 16.77 13.67
C SER A 64 -16.12 17.05 15.09
N GLU A 65 -16.93 16.78 16.12
CA GLU A 65 -16.54 16.91 17.53
C GLU A 65 -15.44 15.91 17.91
N GLN A 66 -15.43 14.72 17.30
CA GLN A 66 -14.39 13.71 17.55
C GLN A 66 -13.01 14.12 17.03
N LEU A 67 -12.91 15.14 16.15
CA LEU A 67 -11.61 15.69 15.73
C LEU A 67 -10.75 16.20 16.91
N LYS A 68 -11.35 16.42 18.10
CA LYS A 68 -10.64 16.68 19.35
C LYS A 68 -9.62 15.60 19.75
N PHE A 69 -9.76 14.38 19.23
CA PHE A 69 -8.81 13.29 19.49
C PHE A 69 -7.57 13.36 18.61
N GLU A 70 -7.58 14.17 17.55
CA GLU A 70 -6.39 14.43 16.71
C GLU A 70 -5.83 13.21 15.97
N GLU A 71 -6.65 12.18 15.81
CA GLU A 71 -6.31 10.90 15.20
C GLU A 71 -6.89 10.78 13.76
N PRO A 72 -6.31 9.91 12.92
CA PRO A 72 -6.69 9.82 11.51
C PRO A 72 -8.05 9.15 11.28
N GLY A 73 -8.57 8.34 12.21
CA GLY A 73 -9.87 7.68 12.06
C GLY A 73 -11.04 8.67 12.11
N GLU A 74 -10.97 9.61 13.04
CA GLU A 74 -11.94 10.67 13.25
C GLU A 74 -11.94 11.62 12.06
N LEU A 75 -10.73 11.97 11.57
CA LEU A 75 -10.60 12.76 10.36
C LEU A 75 -11.15 12.04 9.13
N PHE A 76 -10.99 10.72 9.02
CA PHE A 76 -11.62 9.94 7.94
C PHE A 76 -13.14 10.06 7.98
N ALA A 77 -13.78 9.78 9.12
CA ALA A 77 -15.23 9.80 9.25
C ALA A 77 -15.81 11.19 8.94
N ALA A 78 -15.23 12.25 9.53
CA ALA A 78 -15.63 13.62 9.24
C ALA A 78 -15.41 13.99 7.75
N SER A 79 -14.28 13.59 7.17
CA SER A 79 -13.95 13.90 5.77
C SER A 79 -14.91 13.27 4.77
N VAL A 80 -15.37 12.04 5.01
CA VAL A 80 -16.37 11.39 4.14
C VAL A 80 -17.65 12.23 4.11
N LEU A 81 -18.18 12.62 5.28
CA LEU A 81 -19.38 13.44 5.38
C LEU A 81 -19.19 14.85 4.78
N ALA A 82 -18.03 15.47 5.01
CA ALA A 82 -17.70 16.78 4.45
C ALA A 82 -17.71 16.76 2.92
N LEU A 83 -17.02 15.78 2.32
CA LEU A 83 -16.91 15.64 0.86
C LEU A 83 -18.25 15.31 0.21
N GLU A 84 -19.04 14.41 0.80
CA GLU A 84 -20.36 14.03 0.28
C GLU A 84 -21.39 15.16 0.39
N SER A 85 -21.33 15.97 1.45
CA SER A 85 -22.20 17.13 1.62
C SER A 85 -21.95 18.24 0.60
N ARG A 86 -20.75 18.28 0.00
CA ARG A 86 -20.25 19.37 -0.86
C ARG A 86 -20.36 20.77 -0.23
N ALA A 87 -20.45 20.85 1.09
CA ALA A 87 -20.47 22.10 1.83
C ALA A 87 -19.02 22.56 2.06
N TRP A 88 -18.59 23.61 1.34
CA TRP A 88 -17.22 24.11 1.42
C TRP A 88 -16.77 24.44 2.84
N ALA A 89 -17.65 24.98 3.70
CA ALA A 89 -17.31 25.21 5.10
C ALA A 89 -16.87 23.93 5.84
N ARG A 90 -17.46 22.77 5.53
CA ARG A 90 -17.08 21.47 6.11
C ARG A 90 -15.81 20.93 5.50
N ILE A 91 -15.67 21.10 4.18
CA ILE A 91 -14.49 20.67 3.43
C ILE A 91 -13.25 21.47 3.90
N ASP A 92 -13.38 22.79 4.02
CA ASP A 92 -12.34 23.67 4.54
C ASP A 92 -11.94 23.27 5.95
N LEU A 93 -12.91 22.97 6.83
CA LEU A 93 -12.62 22.52 8.19
C LEU A 93 -11.72 21.27 8.22
N VAL A 94 -12.04 20.23 7.45
CA VAL A 94 -11.23 18.99 7.44
C VAL A 94 -9.89 19.17 6.72
N ILE A 95 -9.81 20.06 5.72
CA ILE A 95 -8.56 20.41 5.03
C ILE A 95 -7.63 21.17 5.98
N ASP A 96 -8.14 22.20 6.64
CA ASP A 96 -7.38 23.02 7.58
C ASP A 96 -6.96 22.21 8.80
N PHE A 97 -7.76 21.22 9.20
CA PHE A 97 -7.37 20.25 10.22
C PHE A 97 -6.19 19.38 9.75
N ALA A 98 -6.29 18.77 8.56
CA ALA A 98 -5.23 17.93 7.99
C ALA A 98 -3.91 18.70 7.75
N ALA A 99 -3.99 19.99 7.43
CA ALA A 99 -2.82 20.85 7.25
C ALA A 99 -2.11 21.16 8.58
N ARG A 100 -2.87 21.30 9.68
CA ARG A 100 -2.33 21.54 11.03
C ARG A 100 -1.85 20.26 11.72
N MET A 101 -2.47 19.12 11.40
CA MET A 101 -2.21 17.82 12.02
C MET A 101 -1.78 16.79 10.97
N PRO A 102 -0.50 16.78 10.55
CA PRO A 102 0.00 15.88 9.51
C PRO A 102 -0.23 14.39 9.80
N GLU A 103 -0.16 13.97 11.07
CA GLU A 103 -0.39 12.58 11.50
C GLU A 103 -1.85 12.12 11.28
N ALA A 104 -2.82 13.04 11.34
CA ALA A 104 -4.23 12.74 11.07
C ALA A 104 -4.57 12.74 9.56
N ALA A 105 -3.77 13.43 8.73
CA ALA A 105 -4.01 13.60 7.29
C ALA A 105 -4.26 12.30 6.48
N PRO A 106 -3.69 11.12 6.83
CA PRO A 106 -4.06 9.85 6.18
C PRO A 106 -5.56 9.56 6.17
N GLY A 107 -6.31 10.02 7.19
CA GLY A 107 -7.76 9.92 7.24
C GLY A 107 -8.44 10.63 6.08
N LEU A 108 -8.09 11.91 5.85
CA LEU A 108 -8.60 12.71 4.73
C LEU A 108 -8.19 12.11 3.37
N PHE A 109 -6.93 11.65 3.22
CA PHE A 109 -6.50 11.01 1.97
C PHE A 109 -7.29 9.72 1.70
N SER A 110 -7.57 8.95 2.73
CA SER A 110 -8.39 7.74 2.60
C SER A 110 -9.83 8.09 2.22
N ALA A 111 -10.42 9.13 2.83
CA ALA A 111 -11.76 9.60 2.48
C ALA A 111 -11.88 10.04 1.01
N LEU A 112 -10.86 10.72 0.45
CA LEU A 112 -10.81 11.06 -0.98
C LEU A 112 -10.84 9.81 -1.88
N GLY A 113 -10.24 8.70 -1.44
CA GLY A 113 -10.29 7.41 -2.13
C GLY A 113 -11.57 6.61 -1.85
N TRP A 114 -12.23 6.87 -0.72
CA TRP A 114 -13.46 6.20 -0.29
C TRP A 114 -14.67 6.70 -1.05
N VAL A 115 -14.85 8.02 -1.03
CA VAL A 115 -16.01 8.72 -1.57
C VAL A 115 -16.12 8.49 -3.08
N GLU A 116 -17.34 8.21 -3.54
CA GLU A 116 -17.62 8.01 -4.96
C GLU A 116 -17.31 9.25 -5.80
N ARG A 117 -16.87 9.03 -7.05
CA ARG A 117 -16.49 10.11 -7.99
C ARG A 117 -17.59 11.15 -8.18
N ALA A 118 -18.86 10.73 -8.12
CA ALA A 118 -19.99 11.63 -8.26
C ALA A 118 -19.90 12.75 -7.22
N HIS A 119 -19.67 12.43 -5.95
CA HIS A 119 -19.59 13.42 -4.87
C HIS A 119 -18.36 14.34 -4.96
N LEU A 120 -17.26 13.85 -5.54
CA LEU A 120 -16.01 14.61 -5.70
C LEU A 120 -16.01 15.57 -6.90
N HIS A 121 -16.96 15.43 -7.83
CA HIS A 121 -17.07 16.30 -9.00
C HIS A 121 -17.29 17.76 -8.58
N GLY A 122 -16.57 18.69 -9.21
CA GLY A 122 -16.53 20.10 -8.80
C GLY A 122 -15.49 20.35 -7.71
N THR A 123 -15.60 19.69 -6.55
CA THR A 123 -14.67 19.84 -5.42
C THR A 123 -13.22 19.60 -5.84
N VAL A 124 -12.93 18.50 -6.54
CA VAL A 124 -11.55 18.19 -6.98
C VAL A 124 -11.02 19.23 -7.97
N LYS A 125 -11.89 19.81 -8.81
CA LYS A 125 -11.47 20.87 -9.75
C LYS A 125 -11.06 22.13 -8.98
N GLU A 126 -11.88 22.59 -8.04
CA GLU A 126 -11.56 23.75 -7.21
C GLU A 126 -10.29 23.53 -6.38
N LEU A 127 -10.08 22.32 -5.84
CA LEU A 127 -8.84 21.97 -5.14
C LEU A 127 -7.61 22.07 -6.05
N LEU A 128 -7.72 21.60 -7.29
CA LEU A 128 -6.62 21.67 -8.26
C LEU A 128 -6.34 23.10 -8.77
N ASP A 129 -7.36 23.96 -8.78
CA ASP A 129 -7.28 25.34 -9.27
C ASP A 129 -6.94 26.35 -8.14
N SER A 130 -6.78 25.88 -6.90
CA SER A 130 -6.43 26.67 -5.72
C SER A 130 -4.99 27.20 -5.76
N ASP A 131 -4.77 28.39 -5.20
CA ASP A 131 -3.42 28.94 -5.01
C ASP A 131 -2.62 28.19 -3.93
N ASP A 132 -3.31 27.62 -2.92
CA ASP A 132 -2.70 26.83 -1.86
C ASP A 132 -2.14 25.48 -2.39
N PRO A 133 -0.81 25.22 -2.26
CA PRO A 133 -0.19 23.95 -2.66
C PRO A 133 -0.77 22.71 -1.97
N PHE A 134 -1.22 22.81 -0.71
CA PHE A 134 -1.78 21.68 0.02
C PHE A 134 -3.12 21.26 -0.58
N ARG A 135 -3.99 22.22 -0.92
CA ARG A 135 -5.24 21.97 -1.64
C ARG A 135 -4.98 21.34 -3.02
N ARG A 136 -4.01 21.85 -3.78
CA ARG A 136 -3.60 21.25 -5.06
C ARG A 136 -3.12 19.81 -4.88
N ARG A 137 -2.37 19.53 -3.80
CA ARG A 137 -1.91 18.18 -3.44
C ARG A 137 -3.09 17.24 -3.14
N LEU A 138 -4.13 17.72 -2.47
CA LEU A 138 -5.37 16.96 -2.23
C LEU A 138 -6.10 16.65 -3.54
N GLY A 139 -6.22 17.65 -4.43
CA GLY A 139 -6.81 17.48 -5.76
C GLY A 139 -6.09 16.40 -6.58
N LEU A 140 -4.75 16.43 -6.63
CA LEU A 140 -3.95 15.40 -7.31
C LEU A 140 -4.07 14.04 -6.62
N THR A 141 -4.17 14.03 -5.29
CA THR A 141 -4.35 12.80 -4.51
C THR A 141 -5.68 12.13 -4.85
N ALA A 142 -6.77 12.88 -4.90
CA ALA A 142 -8.06 12.38 -5.34
C ALA A 142 -7.99 11.82 -6.77
N CYS A 143 -7.41 12.56 -7.71
CA CYS A 143 -7.28 12.11 -9.10
C CYS A 143 -6.55 10.77 -9.21
N ALA A 144 -5.38 10.63 -8.57
CA ALA A 144 -4.63 9.38 -8.67
C ALA A 144 -5.22 8.22 -7.84
N LEU A 145 -5.87 8.47 -6.69
CA LEU A 145 -6.65 7.42 -5.99
C LEU A 145 -7.83 6.92 -6.83
N HIS A 146 -8.38 7.78 -7.69
CA HIS A 146 -9.44 7.44 -8.64
C HIS A 146 -8.92 6.99 -10.01
N ARG A 147 -7.60 7.01 -10.23
CA ARG A 147 -6.96 6.73 -11.53
C ARG A 147 -7.53 7.58 -12.67
N VAL A 148 -7.76 8.87 -12.39
CA VAL A 148 -8.23 9.89 -13.33
C VAL A 148 -7.07 10.81 -13.64
N ASP A 149 -6.87 11.11 -14.93
CA ASP A 149 -5.86 12.06 -15.38
C ASP A 149 -6.29 13.52 -15.06
N PRO A 150 -5.55 14.26 -14.22
CA PRO A 150 -5.81 15.68 -13.95
C PRO A 150 -5.33 16.62 -15.09
N GLY A 151 -4.76 16.07 -16.17
CA GLY A 151 -4.35 16.81 -17.36
C GLY A 151 -3.17 17.75 -17.09
N PRO A 152 -3.20 19.00 -17.60
CA PRO A 152 -2.09 19.97 -17.45
C PRO A 152 -1.72 20.31 -16.00
N ARG A 153 -2.66 20.16 -15.06
CA ARG A 153 -2.43 20.46 -13.63
C ARG A 153 -1.36 19.55 -13.02
N LEU A 154 -1.25 18.31 -13.49
CA LEU A 154 -0.19 17.41 -13.04
C LEU A 154 1.19 17.89 -13.51
N GLN A 155 1.29 18.30 -14.78
CA GLN A 155 2.55 18.79 -15.33
C GLN A 155 3.00 20.07 -14.61
N ALA A 156 2.07 21.00 -14.35
CA ALA A 156 2.38 22.21 -13.58
C ALA A 156 2.89 21.90 -12.16
N ALA A 157 2.31 20.90 -11.50
CA ALA A 157 2.70 20.51 -10.15
C ALA A 157 4.08 19.83 -10.06
N LEU A 158 4.63 19.29 -11.16
CA LEU A 158 6.00 18.77 -11.18
C LEU A 158 7.04 19.89 -11.02
N ALA A 159 6.74 21.10 -11.50
CA ALA A 159 7.63 22.24 -11.39
C ALA A 159 7.36 23.12 -10.15
N ASP A 160 6.46 22.69 -9.24
CA ASP A 160 6.07 23.50 -8.09
C ASP A 160 7.19 23.54 -7.03
N PRO A 161 7.45 24.72 -6.41
CA PRO A 161 8.46 24.83 -5.37
C PRO A 161 8.13 23.97 -4.14
N GLU A 162 6.86 23.73 -3.82
CA GLU A 162 6.44 22.97 -2.64
C GLU A 162 6.75 21.47 -2.80
N PRO A 163 7.71 20.91 -2.05
CA PRO A 163 8.14 19.51 -2.22
C PRO A 163 7.01 18.50 -1.99
N GLY A 164 6.10 18.78 -1.05
CA GLY A 164 4.96 17.90 -0.79
C GLY A 164 4.02 17.76 -1.99
N LEU A 165 3.80 18.84 -2.74
CA LEU A 165 2.99 18.83 -3.97
C LEU A 165 3.75 18.14 -5.10
N ARG A 166 5.02 18.49 -5.29
CA ARG A 166 5.89 17.94 -6.33
C ARG A 166 6.09 16.43 -6.20
N SER A 167 6.38 15.94 -5.00
CA SER A 167 6.47 14.51 -4.67
C SER A 167 5.17 13.78 -5.01
N ARG A 168 4.01 14.36 -4.68
CA ARG A 168 2.71 13.76 -5.01
C ARG A 168 2.46 13.71 -6.52
N ALA A 169 2.85 14.75 -7.24
CA ALA A 169 2.76 14.84 -8.70
C ALA A 169 3.65 13.78 -9.37
N LEU A 170 4.92 13.66 -8.96
CA LEU A 170 5.83 12.62 -9.45
C LEU A 170 5.23 11.23 -9.25
N LYS A 171 4.74 10.94 -8.05
CA LYS A 171 4.06 9.68 -7.75
C LYS A 171 2.83 9.46 -8.62
N ALA A 172 2.00 10.49 -8.83
CA ALA A 172 0.81 10.43 -9.68
C ALA A 172 1.16 10.12 -11.14
N ALA A 173 2.25 10.68 -11.67
CA ALA A 173 2.68 10.43 -13.04
C ALA A 173 2.95 8.93 -13.30
N GLY A 174 3.68 8.27 -12.40
CA GLY A 174 3.90 6.82 -12.45
C GLY A 174 2.62 6.01 -12.21
N GLU A 175 1.82 6.40 -11.21
CA GLU A 175 0.55 5.76 -10.86
C GLU A 175 -0.48 5.77 -11.99
N LEU A 176 -0.46 6.81 -12.83
CA LEU A 176 -1.41 7.03 -13.92
C LEU A 176 -0.87 6.56 -15.29
N GLY A 177 0.38 6.11 -15.39
CA GLY A 177 0.99 5.71 -16.66
C GLY A 177 1.22 6.88 -17.62
N ARG A 178 1.52 8.08 -17.10
CA ARG A 178 1.75 9.31 -17.88
C ARG A 178 3.11 9.29 -18.58
N ASN A 179 3.21 8.49 -19.65
CA ASN A 179 4.42 8.35 -20.46
C ASN A 179 4.89 9.65 -21.11
N ASP A 180 3.97 10.58 -21.34
CA ASP A 180 4.27 11.91 -21.86
C ASP A 180 5.04 12.79 -20.86
N LEU A 181 5.08 12.42 -19.58
CA LEU A 181 5.80 13.14 -18.52
C LEU A 181 7.16 12.51 -18.17
N ARG A 182 7.64 11.51 -18.94
CA ARG A 182 8.89 10.79 -18.63
C ARG A 182 10.09 11.70 -18.47
N GLU A 183 10.28 12.65 -19.38
CA GLU A 183 11.43 13.58 -19.32
C GLU A 183 11.36 14.46 -18.06
N ALA A 184 10.20 15.07 -17.80
CA ALA A 184 9.97 15.86 -16.59
C ALA A 184 10.19 15.04 -15.30
N VAL A 185 9.76 13.77 -15.26
CA VAL A 185 10.02 12.87 -14.12
C VAL A 185 11.52 12.61 -13.93
N HIS A 186 12.29 12.46 -15.02
CA HIS A 186 13.74 12.20 -14.93
C HIS A 186 14.52 13.38 -14.33
N GLU A 187 14.08 14.61 -14.54
CA GLU A 187 14.72 15.81 -13.97
C GLU A 187 14.74 15.80 -12.43
N HIS A 188 13.84 15.04 -11.79
CA HIS A 188 13.73 14.94 -10.34
C HIS A 188 14.42 13.70 -9.72
N LEU A 189 15.16 12.90 -10.50
CA LEU A 189 15.91 11.76 -9.94
C LEU A 189 16.97 12.17 -8.92
N THR A 190 17.47 13.41 -9.04
CA THR A 190 18.46 14.03 -8.15
C THR A 190 17.89 15.23 -7.40
N ASP A 191 16.57 15.31 -7.21
CA ASP A 191 15.92 16.37 -6.43
C ASP A 191 16.51 16.47 -5.01
N ASP A 192 16.57 17.66 -4.43
CA ASP A 192 17.10 17.83 -3.07
C ASP A 192 16.18 17.17 -2.01
N ASP A 193 14.87 17.16 -2.26
CA ASP A 193 13.91 16.51 -1.39
C ASP A 193 13.94 14.98 -1.58
N PRO A 194 14.23 14.19 -0.52
CA PRO A 194 14.29 12.73 -0.62
C PRO A 194 12.97 12.08 -1.06
N GLY A 195 11.82 12.67 -0.68
CA GLY A 195 10.50 12.20 -1.08
C GLY A 195 10.25 12.38 -2.58
N CYS A 196 10.70 13.50 -3.14
CA CYS A 196 10.70 13.76 -4.58
C CYS A 196 11.62 12.79 -5.30
N ARG A 197 12.85 12.56 -4.84
CA ARG A 197 13.77 11.57 -5.45
C ARG A 197 13.16 10.17 -5.51
N PHE A 198 12.59 9.70 -4.40
CA PHE A 198 11.95 8.38 -4.37
C PHE A 198 10.74 8.32 -5.32
N SER A 199 9.89 9.35 -5.31
CA SER A 199 8.71 9.39 -6.17
C SER A 199 9.08 9.47 -7.65
N ALA A 200 10.12 10.23 -8.00
CA ALA A 200 10.68 10.31 -9.35
C ALA A 200 11.25 8.95 -9.80
N ALA A 201 12.08 8.31 -8.97
CA ALA A 201 12.68 7.02 -9.29
C ALA A 201 11.63 5.92 -9.47
N SER A 202 10.63 5.88 -8.58
CA SER A 202 9.49 4.95 -8.69
C SER A 202 8.67 5.21 -9.95
N ALA A 203 8.36 6.48 -10.23
CA ALA A 203 7.59 6.86 -11.40
C ALA A 203 8.35 6.57 -12.71
N ALA A 204 9.65 6.89 -12.78
CA ALA A 204 10.49 6.59 -13.95
C ALA A 204 10.44 5.10 -14.28
N VAL A 205 10.62 4.23 -13.28
CA VAL A 205 10.56 2.78 -13.43
C VAL A 205 9.19 2.28 -13.87
N LEU A 206 8.10 2.78 -13.27
CA LEU A 206 6.74 2.45 -13.68
C LEU A 206 6.46 2.91 -15.12
N LEU A 207 7.05 4.02 -15.53
CA LEU A 207 6.99 4.55 -16.90
C LEU A 207 8.02 3.89 -17.83
N GLY A 208 8.71 2.82 -17.43
CA GLY A 208 9.55 2.03 -18.33
C GLY A 208 11.05 2.35 -18.28
N ASP A 209 11.52 3.25 -17.41
CA ASP A 209 12.95 3.44 -17.21
C ASP A 209 13.60 2.19 -16.62
N ARG A 210 14.73 1.79 -17.21
CA ARG A 210 15.57 0.67 -16.74
C ARG A 210 17.02 1.13 -16.48
N GLY A 211 17.24 2.45 -16.48
CA GLY A 211 18.54 3.07 -16.28
C GLY A 211 18.62 3.79 -14.94
N GLN A 212 18.59 5.13 -14.98
CA GLN A 212 18.90 5.96 -13.81
C GLN A 212 17.85 5.87 -12.70
N GLY A 213 16.57 5.79 -13.03
CA GLY A 213 15.50 5.60 -12.06
C GLY A 213 15.63 4.27 -11.33
N LEU A 214 15.95 3.19 -12.06
CA LEU A 214 16.21 1.88 -11.45
C LEU A 214 17.45 1.92 -10.54
N ALA A 215 18.54 2.53 -11.00
CA ALA A 215 19.75 2.70 -10.18
C ALA A 215 19.45 3.49 -8.90
N GLN A 216 18.66 4.56 -8.99
CA GLN A 216 18.27 5.36 -7.84
C GLN A 216 17.40 4.58 -6.86
N LEU A 217 16.50 3.71 -7.32
CA LEU A 217 15.76 2.81 -6.42
C LEU A 217 16.68 1.84 -5.69
N PHE A 218 17.72 1.31 -6.32
CA PHE A 218 18.71 0.46 -5.63
C PHE A 218 19.52 1.26 -4.60
N THR A 219 19.90 2.50 -4.91
CA THR A 219 20.55 3.39 -3.93
C THR A 219 19.65 3.61 -2.70
N ILE A 220 18.36 3.86 -2.91
CA ILE A 220 17.40 4.05 -1.82
C ILE A 220 17.17 2.75 -1.04
N ALA A 221 17.06 1.62 -1.73
CA ALA A 221 16.90 0.31 -1.09
C ALA A 221 18.13 -0.09 -0.25
N ALA A 222 19.31 0.42 -0.61
CA ALA A 222 20.55 0.21 0.13
C ALA A 222 20.71 1.12 1.37
N ASP A 223 19.83 2.09 1.58
CA ASP A 223 19.86 2.91 2.79
C ASP A 223 18.87 2.37 3.83
N LEU A 224 19.37 1.59 4.80
CA LEU A 224 18.54 0.98 5.85
C LEU A 224 17.85 2.02 6.75
N ALA A 225 18.32 3.27 6.80
CA ALA A 225 17.70 4.34 7.56
C ALA A 225 16.62 5.09 6.77
N SER A 226 16.53 4.87 5.46
CA SER A 226 15.58 5.57 4.59
C SER A 226 14.15 5.07 4.82
N PRO A 227 13.17 5.95 5.06
CA PRO A 227 11.76 5.56 5.15
C PRO A 227 11.20 5.05 3.81
N TRP A 228 11.95 5.23 2.71
CA TRP A 228 11.60 4.75 1.37
C TRP A 228 12.30 3.45 0.97
N GLN A 229 13.12 2.87 1.85
CA GLN A 229 13.83 1.62 1.60
C GLN A 229 12.89 0.46 1.25
N ALA A 230 11.92 0.17 2.12
CA ALA A 230 10.98 -0.93 1.88
C ALA A 230 10.11 -0.70 0.63
N PRO A 231 9.53 0.50 0.39
CA PRO A 231 8.87 0.79 -0.88
C PRO A 231 9.75 0.60 -2.12
N ALA A 232 11.02 1.02 -2.10
CA ALA A 232 11.95 0.82 -3.21
C ALA A 232 12.26 -0.66 -3.45
N LEU A 233 12.46 -1.41 -2.35
CA LEU A 233 12.71 -2.84 -2.37
C LEU A 233 11.54 -3.64 -2.95
N GLN A 234 10.30 -3.16 -2.80
CA GLN A 234 9.12 -3.79 -3.39
C GLN A 234 9.03 -3.65 -4.92
N LEU A 235 9.86 -2.78 -5.53
CA LEU A 235 9.82 -2.44 -6.94
C LEU A 235 11.09 -2.84 -7.70
N ALA A 236 12.26 -2.44 -7.22
CA ALA A 236 13.53 -2.57 -7.97
C ALA A 236 13.92 -4.02 -8.33
N PRO A 237 13.83 -5.03 -7.42
CA PRO A 237 14.26 -6.40 -7.72
C PRO A 237 13.45 -7.06 -8.83
N ARG A 238 12.22 -6.59 -9.09
CA ARG A 238 11.34 -7.10 -10.16
C ARG A 238 11.90 -6.82 -11.55
N LEU A 239 12.79 -5.84 -11.69
CA LEU A 239 13.38 -5.45 -12.97
C LEU A 239 14.72 -6.10 -13.27
N LEU A 240 15.29 -6.83 -12.33
CA LEU A 240 16.53 -7.57 -12.56
C LEU A 240 16.28 -8.81 -13.40
N THR A 241 17.25 -9.16 -14.25
CA THR A 241 17.36 -10.51 -14.79
C THR A 241 17.78 -11.47 -13.67
N SER A 242 17.45 -12.76 -13.78
CA SER A 242 17.84 -13.74 -12.75
C SER A 242 19.35 -13.74 -12.45
N PRO A 243 20.27 -13.67 -13.45
CA PRO A 243 21.70 -13.58 -13.16
C PRO A 243 22.10 -12.30 -12.39
N ALA A 244 21.49 -11.15 -12.70
CA ALA A 244 21.77 -9.90 -12.00
C ALA A 244 21.22 -9.91 -10.57
N ALA A 245 20.02 -10.46 -10.38
CA ALA A 245 19.43 -10.67 -9.06
C ALA A 245 20.30 -11.59 -8.20
N GLN A 246 20.74 -12.73 -8.75
CA GLN A 246 21.62 -13.66 -8.05
C GLN A 246 22.96 -13.05 -7.66
N ALA A 247 23.55 -12.21 -8.52
CA ALA A 247 24.76 -11.47 -8.17
C ALA A 247 24.53 -10.53 -6.99
N TRP A 248 23.47 -9.73 -7.05
CA TRP A 248 23.11 -8.81 -5.99
C TRP A 248 22.75 -9.53 -4.67
N PHE A 249 22.05 -10.66 -4.74
CA PHE A 249 21.73 -11.49 -3.58
C PHE A 249 22.98 -12.05 -2.89
N ARG A 250 24.00 -12.46 -3.67
CA ARG A 250 25.29 -12.86 -3.09
C ARG A 250 25.97 -11.71 -2.35
N ASP A 251 25.95 -10.50 -2.93
CA ASP A 251 26.56 -9.33 -2.28
C ASP A 251 25.87 -9.00 -0.96
N LEU A 252 24.53 -9.04 -0.91
CA LEU A 252 23.76 -8.84 0.31
C LEU A 252 24.00 -9.92 1.37
N SER A 253 24.24 -11.17 0.94
CA SER A 253 24.47 -12.29 1.87
C SER A 253 25.77 -12.18 2.68
N ALA A 254 26.68 -11.27 2.30
CA ALA A 254 27.96 -11.09 2.96
C ALA A 254 27.87 -10.46 4.36
N ALA A 255 26.75 -9.82 4.72
CA ALA A 255 26.62 -9.08 5.97
C ALA A 255 25.27 -9.35 6.69
N PRO A 256 25.28 -9.76 7.98
CA PRO A 256 24.06 -10.12 8.72
C PRO A 256 22.97 -9.04 8.75
N ALA A 257 23.36 -7.76 8.81
CA ALA A 257 22.43 -6.62 8.82
C ALA A 257 21.51 -6.57 7.60
N TRP A 258 21.87 -7.24 6.51
CA TRP A 258 21.15 -7.25 5.24
C TRP A 258 20.26 -8.47 5.04
N LEU A 259 20.26 -9.44 5.96
CA LEU A 259 19.55 -10.72 5.78
C LEU A 259 18.04 -10.53 5.59
N ARG A 260 17.41 -9.63 6.36
CA ARG A 260 15.98 -9.32 6.20
C ARG A 260 15.68 -8.69 4.83
N LEU A 261 16.55 -7.79 4.37
CA LEU A 261 16.45 -7.21 3.03
C LEU A 261 16.59 -8.29 1.96
N LEU A 262 17.59 -9.16 2.09
CA LEU A 262 17.85 -10.26 1.16
C LEU A 262 16.64 -11.21 1.04
N ILE A 263 16.07 -11.65 2.17
CA ILE A 263 14.88 -12.52 2.17
C ILE A 263 13.70 -11.84 1.45
N THR A 264 13.45 -10.57 1.76
CA THR A 264 12.40 -9.78 1.11
C THR A 264 12.66 -9.65 -0.39
N ALA A 265 13.91 -9.37 -0.79
CA ALA A 265 14.31 -9.21 -2.17
C ALA A 265 14.13 -10.49 -2.99
N ILE A 266 14.48 -11.64 -2.41
CA ILE A 266 14.26 -12.96 -3.00
C ILE A 266 12.76 -13.20 -3.24
N GLY A 267 11.92 -12.95 -2.23
CA GLY A 267 10.46 -13.09 -2.34
C GLY A 267 9.82 -12.13 -3.35
N VAL A 268 10.30 -10.87 -3.41
CA VAL A 268 9.84 -9.86 -4.39
C VAL A 268 10.24 -10.25 -5.81
N HIS A 269 11.48 -10.71 -6.01
CA HIS A 269 11.97 -11.07 -7.33
C HIS A 269 11.33 -12.37 -7.83
N GLY A 270 11.18 -13.38 -6.97
CA GLY A 270 10.49 -14.62 -7.33
C GLY A 270 11.42 -15.75 -7.79
N ASP A 271 12.69 -15.78 -7.38
CA ASP A 271 13.64 -16.84 -7.80
C ASP A 271 13.48 -18.09 -6.93
N ALA A 272 12.90 -19.14 -7.52
CA ALA A 272 12.63 -20.40 -6.85
C ALA A 272 13.91 -21.19 -6.49
N SER A 273 15.07 -20.87 -7.07
CA SER A 273 16.33 -21.54 -6.71
C SER A 273 16.75 -21.25 -5.27
N TYR A 274 16.24 -20.18 -4.66
CA TYR A 274 16.50 -19.82 -3.26
C TYR A 274 15.54 -20.46 -2.28
N VAL A 275 14.52 -21.22 -2.71
CA VAL A 275 13.57 -21.87 -1.79
C VAL A 275 14.27 -22.77 -0.76
N PRO A 276 15.24 -23.64 -1.12
CA PRO A 276 15.99 -24.41 -0.13
C PRO A 276 16.68 -23.51 0.92
N TRP A 277 17.28 -22.40 0.50
CA TRP A 277 17.93 -21.46 1.40
C TRP A 277 16.92 -20.74 2.31
N LEU A 278 15.74 -20.36 1.78
CA LEU A 278 14.66 -19.79 2.59
C LEU A 278 14.18 -20.76 3.67
N ILE A 279 14.04 -22.05 3.34
CA ILE A 279 13.66 -23.10 4.30
C ILE A 279 14.70 -23.21 5.43
N GLU A 280 15.99 -23.13 5.12
CA GLU A 280 17.01 -23.07 6.18
C GLU A 280 16.88 -21.82 7.05
N ARG A 281 16.53 -20.67 6.48
CA ARG A 281 16.32 -19.43 7.26
C ARG A 281 15.07 -19.48 8.13
N MET A 282 14.11 -20.37 7.83
CA MET A 282 12.95 -20.61 8.71
C MET A 282 13.33 -21.20 10.06
N GLN A 283 14.54 -21.75 10.21
CA GLN A 283 15.05 -22.27 11.47
C GLN A 283 15.59 -21.16 12.40
N THR A 284 15.74 -19.93 11.89
CA THR A 284 16.21 -18.77 12.66
C THR A 284 15.00 -17.92 13.06
N PRO A 285 14.62 -17.87 14.36
CA PRO A 285 13.37 -17.25 14.79
C PRO A 285 13.15 -15.81 14.29
N GLU A 286 14.19 -14.99 14.26
CA GLU A 286 14.16 -13.57 13.86
C GLU A 286 13.93 -13.38 12.35
N LEU A 287 14.13 -14.45 11.56
CA LEU A 287 13.99 -14.47 10.11
C LEU A 287 12.84 -15.38 9.66
N ALA A 288 12.28 -16.19 10.57
CA ALA A 288 11.47 -17.33 10.22
C ALA A 288 10.20 -16.91 9.46
N ARG A 289 9.41 -16.04 10.07
CA ARG A 289 8.16 -15.53 9.49
C ARG A 289 8.37 -14.83 8.15
N LEU A 290 9.41 -14.01 8.04
CA LEU A 290 9.78 -13.33 6.79
C LEU A 290 10.21 -14.32 5.69
N ALA A 291 10.95 -15.38 6.03
CA ALA A 291 11.32 -16.45 5.10
C ALA A 291 10.08 -17.26 4.67
N GLY A 292 9.15 -17.50 5.60
CA GLY A 292 7.81 -18.06 5.34
C GLY A 292 7.01 -17.24 4.33
N GLU A 293 7.01 -15.91 4.50
CA GLU A 293 6.36 -15.00 3.55
C GLU A 293 7.01 -15.05 2.17
N ALA A 294 8.34 -14.96 2.09
CA ALA A 294 9.07 -15.03 0.82
C ALA A 294 8.81 -16.37 0.09
N PHE A 295 8.79 -17.48 0.84
CA PHE A 295 8.42 -18.79 0.33
C PHE A 295 6.99 -18.80 -0.22
N SER A 296 6.02 -18.26 0.52
CA SER A 296 4.61 -18.18 0.09
C SER A 296 4.44 -17.29 -1.15
N MET A 297 5.18 -16.18 -1.22
CA MET A 297 5.22 -15.27 -2.38
C MET A 297 5.74 -15.96 -3.64
N ILE A 298 6.75 -16.83 -3.53
CA ILE A 298 7.31 -17.57 -4.67
C ILE A 298 6.41 -18.74 -5.05
N THR A 299 6.05 -19.56 -4.07
CA THR A 299 5.49 -20.90 -4.32
C THR A 299 3.96 -20.95 -4.33
N GLY A 300 3.32 -19.90 -3.81
CA GLY A 300 1.86 -19.83 -3.67
C GLY A 300 1.29 -20.72 -2.57
N ALA A 301 2.13 -21.38 -1.78
CA ALA A 301 1.69 -22.09 -0.59
C ALA A 301 1.03 -21.12 0.39
N ASP A 302 -0.04 -21.56 1.02
CA ASP A 302 -0.73 -20.84 2.08
C ASP A 302 -0.42 -21.58 3.38
N LEU A 303 0.50 -21.05 4.19
CA LEU A 303 1.08 -21.80 5.29
C LEU A 303 0.04 -22.28 6.31
N ALA A 304 -1.00 -21.47 6.55
CA ALA A 304 -2.09 -21.84 7.44
C ALA A 304 -3.05 -22.85 6.80
N TYR A 305 -3.41 -22.64 5.53
CA TYR A 305 -4.36 -23.54 4.84
C TYR A 305 -3.75 -24.91 4.51
N ASP A 306 -2.47 -24.96 4.20
CA ASP A 306 -1.73 -26.17 3.81
C ASP A 306 -1.14 -26.92 5.04
N ASP A 307 -1.47 -26.52 6.26
CA ASP A 307 -0.92 -27.07 7.53
C ASP A 307 0.63 -27.07 7.56
N LEU A 308 1.24 -25.96 7.11
CA LEU A 308 2.70 -25.78 7.03
C LEU A 308 3.25 -24.81 8.10
N GLU A 309 2.43 -24.42 9.06
CA GLU A 309 2.80 -23.57 10.19
C GLU A 309 3.01 -24.38 11.49
N THR A 310 3.59 -23.73 12.49
CA THR A 310 3.82 -24.25 13.84
C THR A 310 3.43 -23.20 14.87
N ASP A 311 3.33 -23.61 16.13
CA ASP A 311 3.20 -22.67 17.24
C ASP A 311 4.42 -21.75 17.35
N ARG A 312 4.21 -20.56 17.91
CA ARG A 312 5.28 -19.60 18.22
C ARG A 312 6.38 -20.29 19.06
N PRO A 313 7.66 -20.18 18.69
CA PRO A 313 8.75 -20.75 19.48
C PRO A 313 8.83 -20.14 20.89
N GLU A 314 9.15 -20.97 21.89
CA GLU A 314 9.37 -20.52 23.26
C GLU A 314 10.55 -19.54 23.35
N GLY A 315 10.43 -18.49 24.18
CA GLY A 315 11.50 -17.54 24.44
C GLY A 315 11.73 -16.46 23.38
N VAL A 316 10.91 -16.40 22.33
CA VAL A 316 10.92 -15.29 21.37
C VAL A 316 10.11 -14.14 21.96
N GLU A 317 10.76 -13.02 22.27
CA GLU A 317 10.08 -11.75 22.58
C GLU A 317 9.67 -11.06 21.26
N SER A 318 8.50 -10.41 21.23
CA SER A 318 7.99 -9.76 20.01
C SER A 318 7.21 -8.51 20.38
N GLY A 319 7.61 -7.38 19.81
CA GLY A 319 7.02 -6.07 20.08
C GLY A 319 7.36 -5.50 21.45
N PRO A 320 6.90 -4.27 21.74
CA PRO A 320 7.04 -3.67 23.06
C PRO A 320 6.37 -4.54 24.12
N ASN A 321 7.05 -4.74 25.24
CA ASN A 321 6.45 -5.37 26.41
C ASN A 321 5.69 -4.33 27.27
N GLU A 322 5.00 -4.80 28.31
CA GLU A 322 4.27 -3.91 29.22
C GLU A 322 5.21 -3.22 30.25
N ASN A 323 6.53 -3.32 30.10
CA ASN A 323 7.48 -2.71 31.03
C ASN A 323 7.63 -1.21 30.71
N PRO A 324 7.23 -0.29 31.62
CA PRO A 324 7.37 1.15 31.40
C PRO A 324 8.82 1.64 31.32
N GLU A 325 9.78 0.82 31.76
CA GLU A 325 11.22 1.10 31.69
C GLU A 325 11.88 0.53 30.42
N ASP A 326 11.14 -0.20 29.58
CA ASP A 326 11.66 -0.66 28.30
C ASP A 326 11.56 0.47 27.26
N GLU A 327 12.72 0.85 26.71
CA GLU A 327 12.82 1.91 25.71
C GLU A 327 12.51 1.40 24.29
N ASP A 328 12.39 0.08 24.07
CA ASP A 328 12.06 -0.51 22.78
C ASP A 328 10.53 -0.54 22.53
N VAL A 329 10.04 0.52 21.90
CA VAL A 329 8.64 0.68 21.46
C VAL A 329 8.37 0.13 20.06
N ALA A 330 9.34 -0.55 19.43
CA ALA A 330 9.22 -0.98 18.04
C ALA A 330 8.20 -2.12 17.90
N LEU A 331 7.12 -1.85 17.18
CA LEU A 331 6.16 -2.90 16.78
C LEU A 331 6.86 -3.97 15.96
N ASP A 332 6.49 -5.22 16.21
CA ASP A 332 7.00 -6.36 15.47
C ASP A 332 6.55 -6.30 13.99
N PRO A 333 7.46 -6.11 13.03
CA PRO A 333 7.10 -5.97 11.61
C PRO A 333 6.50 -7.25 11.00
N ASP A 334 6.69 -8.39 11.67
CA ASP A 334 6.29 -9.71 11.23
C ASP A 334 5.11 -10.26 12.05
N GLU A 335 4.50 -9.46 12.95
CA GLU A 335 3.43 -9.87 13.89
C GLU A 335 2.32 -10.69 13.22
N ASP A 336 1.85 -10.21 12.07
CA ASP A 336 0.74 -10.78 11.29
C ASP A 336 1.12 -11.99 10.43
N LEU A 337 2.39 -12.43 10.45
CA LEU A 337 2.88 -13.55 9.66
C LEU A 337 2.85 -14.86 10.46
N PRO A 338 2.46 -15.99 9.83
CA PRO A 338 2.47 -17.28 10.49
C PRO A 338 3.90 -17.76 10.76
N TRP A 339 4.08 -18.53 11.83
CA TRP A 339 5.34 -19.19 12.14
C TRP A 339 5.49 -20.44 11.25
N PRO A 340 6.46 -20.48 10.31
CA PRO A 340 6.61 -21.61 9.41
C PRO A 340 7.14 -22.85 10.13
N ALA A 341 6.68 -24.04 9.74
CA ALA A 341 7.23 -25.33 10.17
C ALA A 341 8.26 -25.84 9.15
N PRO A 342 9.58 -25.67 9.38
CA PRO A 342 10.60 -25.91 8.35
C PRO A 342 10.60 -27.34 7.80
N GLU A 343 10.34 -28.35 8.64
CA GLU A 343 10.33 -29.76 8.25
C GLU A 343 9.12 -30.10 7.37
N LEU A 344 7.95 -29.54 7.67
CA LEU A 344 6.74 -29.73 6.87
C LEU A 344 6.89 -29.03 5.52
N ILE A 345 7.40 -27.80 5.53
CA ILE A 345 7.68 -27.03 4.32
C ILE A 345 8.74 -27.71 3.46
N ALA A 346 9.79 -28.30 4.05
CA ALA A 346 10.79 -29.05 3.30
C ALA A 346 10.21 -30.25 2.57
N ARG A 347 9.32 -31.02 3.23
CA ARG A 347 8.61 -32.14 2.60
C ARG A 347 7.66 -31.68 1.50
N TRP A 348 6.92 -30.60 1.75
CA TRP A 348 6.08 -29.98 0.75
C TRP A 348 6.91 -29.55 -0.47
N TRP A 349 8.06 -28.91 -0.24
CA TRP A 349 8.95 -28.47 -1.32
C TRP A 349 9.46 -29.66 -2.14
N GLN A 350 9.89 -30.75 -1.51
CA GLN A 350 10.31 -31.96 -2.23
C GLN A 350 9.22 -32.51 -3.15
N ALA A 351 7.94 -32.44 -2.74
CA ALA A 351 6.81 -32.89 -3.55
C ALA A 351 6.46 -31.93 -4.70
N HIS A 352 6.80 -30.64 -4.60
CA HIS A 352 6.36 -29.61 -5.54
C HIS A 352 7.49 -28.99 -6.37
N ALA A 353 8.76 -29.18 -6.02
CA ALA A 353 9.92 -28.52 -6.62
C ALA A 353 10.01 -28.72 -8.15
N ALA A 354 9.54 -29.86 -8.66
CA ALA A 354 9.59 -30.19 -10.08
C ALA A 354 8.84 -29.18 -10.98
N ARG A 355 7.86 -28.44 -10.44
CA ARG A 355 7.13 -27.40 -11.20
C ARG A 355 7.89 -26.07 -11.33
N PHE A 356 9.04 -25.94 -10.69
CA PHE A 356 9.86 -24.72 -10.65
C PHE A 356 11.19 -24.86 -11.41
N ALA A 357 11.26 -25.78 -12.38
CA ALA A 357 12.52 -26.21 -12.98
C ALA A 357 13.15 -25.20 -13.97
N ASP A 358 12.37 -24.27 -14.53
CA ASP A 358 12.87 -23.29 -15.50
C ASP A 358 13.40 -22.02 -14.82
N PRO A 359 14.49 -21.41 -15.33
CA PRO A 359 15.05 -20.15 -14.84
C PRO A 359 14.13 -18.98 -15.23
N GLN A 360 13.03 -18.86 -14.50
CA GLN A 360 12.05 -17.79 -14.62
C GLN A 360 11.60 -17.34 -13.24
N ARG A 361 10.97 -16.18 -13.20
CA ARG A 361 10.42 -15.62 -11.96
C ARG A 361 9.05 -16.20 -11.70
N TYR A 362 8.74 -16.46 -10.43
CA TYR A 362 7.45 -16.95 -9.98
C TYR A 362 6.79 -15.95 -9.03
N LEU A 363 5.47 -15.86 -9.11
CA LEU A 363 4.63 -15.19 -8.13
C LEU A 363 3.48 -16.14 -7.82
N CYS A 364 3.24 -16.44 -6.55
CA CYS A 364 2.18 -17.34 -6.10
C CYS A 364 2.14 -18.67 -6.86
N GLY A 365 3.31 -19.29 -7.07
CA GLY A 365 3.42 -20.65 -7.61
C GLY A 365 3.34 -20.78 -9.13
N GLN A 366 3.22 -19.67 -9.86
CA GLN A 366 3.17 -19.66 -11.33
C GLN A 366 4.15 -18.64 -11.92
N PRO A 367 4.57 -18.81 -13.17
CA PRO A 367 5.40 -17.84 -13.87
C PRO A 367 4.73 -16.46 -13.90
N VAL A 368 5.53 -15.40 -13.72
CA VAL A 368 5.01 -14.03 -13.73
C VAL A 368 4.57 -13.65 -15.16
N THR A 369 3.26 -13.69 -15.39
CA THR A 369 2.62 -13.30 -16.65
C THR A 369 1.46 -12.34 -16.39
N GLU A 370 1.01 -11.59 -17.41
CA GLU A 370 -0.15 -10.71 -17.25
C GLU A 370 -1.41 -11.47 -16.82
N ALA A 371 -1.65 -12.65 -17.41
CA ALA A 371 -2.81 -13.47 -17.09
C ALA A 371 -2.79 -13.92 -15.62
N HIS A 372 -1.62 -14.39 -15.15
CA HIS A 372 -1.47 -14.83 -13.77
C HIS A 372 -1.57 -13.67 -12.77
N CYS A 373 -0.97 -12.52 -13.06
CA CYS A 373 -1.08 -11.36 -12.17
C CYS A 373 -2.54 -10.90 -12.01
N ARG A 374 -3.38 -11.00 -13.05
CA ARG A 374 -4.82 -10.70 -12.94
C ARG A 374 -5.55 -11.70 -12.04
N ASP A 375 -5.18 -12.98 -12.11
CA ASP A 375 -5.72 -13.99 -11.20
C ASP A 375 -5.35 -13.66 -9.75
N VAL A 376 -4.06 -13.44 -9.47
CA VAL A 376 -3.56 -13.09 -8.12
C VAL A 376 -4.23 -11.82 -7.59
N LEU A 377 -4.48 -10.81 -8.42
CA LEU A 377 -5.23 -9.61 -8.03
C LEU A 377 -6.65 -9.91 -7.52
N SER A 378 -7.25 -11.00 -7.97
CA SER A 378 -8.61 -11.42 -7.63
C SER A 378 -8.63 -12.42 -6.46
N THR A 379 -7.66 -13.32 -6.39
CA THR A 379 -7.68 -14.51 -5.51
C THR A 379 -6.69 -14.45 -4.34
N GLY A 380 -5.59 -13.72 -4.49
CA GLY A 380 -4.47 -13.68 -3.55
C GLY A 380 -4.71 -12.85 -2.30
N PHE A 381 -3.74 -12.90 -1.39
CA PHE A 381 -3.66 -12.05 -0.20
C PHE A 381 -3.15 -10.64 -0.52
N GLN A 382 -3.37 -9.63 0.34
CA GLN A 382 -3.12 -8.24 -0.01
C GLN A 382 -1.70 -7.93 -0.47
N ARG A 383 -0.67 -8.48 0.20
CA ARG A 383 0.72 -8.29 -0.22
C ARG A 383 1.00 -8.94 -1.58
N GLN A 384 0.44 -10.12 -1.85
CA GLN A 384 0.49 -10.80 -3.15
C GLN A 384 -0.24 -10.00 -4.25
N ARG A 385 -1.44 -9.48 -3.95
CA ARG A 385 -2.23 -8.63 -4.84
C ARG A 385 -1.45 -7.36 -5.20
N ARG A 386 -0.81 -6.72 -4.22
CA ARG A 386 0.04 -5.55 -4.45
C ARG A 386 1.24 -5.90 -5.34
N ALA A 387 1.89 -7.03 -5.12
CA ALA A 387 2.97 -7.50 -6.00
C ALA A 387 2.47 -7.68 -7.43
N ALA A 388 1.34 -8.35 -7.63
CA ALA A 388 0.72 -8.54 -8.94
C ALA A 388 0.35 -7.22 -9.63
N ALA A 389 -0.14 -6.22 -8.88
CA ALA A 389 -0.39 -4.87 -9.40
C ALA A 389 0.89 -4.22 -9.94
N LEU A 390 1.99 -4.33 -9.19
CA LEU A 390 3.29 -3.79 -9.61
C LEU A 390 3.84 -4.52 -10.84
N GLU A 391 3.79 -5.84 -10.89
CA GLU A 391 4.21 -6.61 -12.07
C GLU A 391 3.45 -6.18 -13.32
N LEU A 392 2.12 -6.05 -13.24
CA LEU A 392 1.30 -5.57 -14.36
C LEU A 392 1.70 -4.16 -14.81
N ALA A 393 1.92 -3.25 -13.87
CA ALA A 393 2.34 -1.89 -14.20
C ALA A 393 3.73 -1.85 -14.86
N LEU A 394 4.66 -2.70 -14.44
CA LEU A 394 5.99 -2.80 -15.04
C LEU A 394 5.98 -3.43 -16.44
N MET A 395 5.04 -4.35 -16.71
CA MET A 395 4.82 -4.94 -18.04
C MET A 395 4.13 -3.96 -19.00
N ARG A 396 3.28 -3.07 -18.48
CA ARG A 396 2.44 -2.14 -19.26
C ARG A 396 2.57 -0.70 -18.75
N ALA A 397 3.70 -0.09 -19.06
CA ALA A 397 4.06 1.27 -18.61
C ALA A 397 3.09 2.39 -19.08
N ASP A 398 2.24 2.12 -20.07
CA ASP A 398 1.17 3.01 -20.56
C ASP A 398 -0.14 2.88 -19.79
N ARG A 399 -0.21 2.01 -18.79
CA ARG A 399 -1.45 1.72 -18.05
C ARG A 399 -1.35 2.18 -16.60
N PRO A 400 -2.45 2.70 -16.03
CA PRO A 400 -2.49 3.03 -14.61
C PRO A 400 -2.26 1.80 -13.73
N LEU A 401 -1.49 1.99 -12.66
CA LEU A 401 -1.32 0.98 -11.61
C LEU A 401 -2.67 0.65 -10.96
N PHE A 402 -2.96 -0.63 -10.74
CA PHE A 402 -4.16 -1.06 -10.04
C PHE A 402 -4.10 -0.67 -8.55
N GLU A 403 -5.13 0.02 -8.05
CA GLU A 403 -5.18 0.50 -6.66
C GLU A 403 -5.75 -0.56 -5.71
N CYS A 404 -4.88 -1.45 -5.20
CA CYS A 404 -5.24 -2.51 -4.25
C CYS A 404 -5.79 -2.01 -2.91
N ARG A 405 -5.65 -0.72 -2.58
CA ARG A 405 -6.11 -0.14 -1.30
C ARG A 405 -7.44 0.59 -1.40
N ALA A 406 -7.98 0.76 -2.62
CA ALA A 406 -9.29 1.36 -2.84
C ALA A 406 -10.37 0.57 -2.07
N PRO A 407 -11.56 1.14 -1.81
CA PRO A 407 -12.69 0.36 -1.31
C PRO A 407 -12.94 -0.89 -2.17
N ALA A 408 -13.28 -2.01 -1.54
CA ALA A 408 -13.39 -3.31 -2.18
C ALA A 408 -14.41 -3.31 -3.32
N PHE A 409 -15.51 -2.56 -3.20
CA PHE A 409 -16.49 -2.42 -4.29
C PHE A 409 -15.87 -1.81 -5.55
N ARG A 410 -14.97 -0.82 -5.41
CA ARG A 410 -14.24 -0.21 -6.54
C ARG A 410 -13.25 -1.19 -7.14
N GLN A 411 -12.53 -1.93 -6.29
CA GLN A 411 -11.60 -2.96 -6.75
C GLN A 411 -12.35 -4.05 -7.54
N GLN A 412 -13.47 -4.56 -7.03
CA GLN A 412 -14.30 -5.56 -7.71
C GLN A 412 -14.85 -5.04 -9.04
N ALA A 413 -15.32 -3.79 -9.09
CA ALA A 413 -15.77 -3.17 -10.34
C ALA A 413 -14.63 -3.04 -11.37
N ALA A 414 -13.44 -2.65 -10.94
CA ALA A 414 -12.25 -2.55 -11.78
C ALA A 414 -11.84 -3.93 -12.35
N LEU A 415 -11.81 -4.96 -11.50
CA LEU A 415 -11.52 -6.34 -11.92
C LEU A 415 -12.56 -6.87 -12.93
N LYS A 416 -13.85 -6.63 -12.70
CA LYS A 416 -14.93 -7.07 -13.61
C LYS A 416 -14.92 -6.36 -14.97
N SER A 417 -14.66 -5.06 -14.98
CA SER A 417 -14.64 -4.26 -16.20
C SER A 417 -13.33 -4.35 -16.97
N GLY A 418 -12.27 -4.88 -16.34
CA GLY A 418 -10.92 -4.81 -16.90
C GLY A 418 -10.30 -3.41 -16.84
N SER A 419 -11.00 -2.42 -16.27
CA SER A 419 -10.50 -1.05 -16.11
C SER A 419 -9.34 -1.01 -15.11
N GLY A 420 -8.26 -0.32 -15.47
CA GLY A 420 -7.00 -0.36 -14.68
C GLY A 420 -6.24 -1.69 -14.78
N LEU A 421 -6.72 -2.66 -15.58
CA LEU A 421 -6.00 -3.87 -15.95
C LEU A 421 -5.55 -3.85 -17.42
N GLY A 422 -5.71 -2.73 -18.14
CA GLY A 422 -5.34 -2.66 -19.56
C GLY A 422 -6.24 -3.47 -20.51
N LEU A 423 -7.50 -3.75 -20.14
CA LEU A 423 -8.52 -4.19 -21.09
C LEU A 423 -9.31 -2.96 -21.54
N ALA A 424 -8.97 -2.48 -22.73
CA ALA A 424 -9.86 -1.75 -23.63
C ALA A 424 -9.84 -2.51 -24.96
#